data_AF-A0A5J4LI46-F1
#
_entry.id   AF-A0A5J4LI46-F1
#
_cell.length_a   1.000
_cell.length_b   1.000
_cell.length_c   1.000
_cell.angle_alpha   90.00
_cell.angle_beta   90.00
_cell.angle_gamma   90.00
#
_symmetry.space_group_name_H-M   'P 1'
#
loop_
_entity.id
_entity.type
_entity.pdbx_description
1 polymer ?
#
loop_
_entity_poly.entity_id
_entity_poly.type
_entity_poly.pdbx_seq_one_letter_code
_entity_poly.pdbx_strand_id
1 'polypeptide(L)'
;MAATTTSDIARTGLALSRAGLPFHGGWEAAGTRRETHDGRPVTVVRFQQSAARRAAAPGGPHLSVVLDDEDVLLGYTRLTAPPAGAERDLPGEDEARTVAFRFLTALDPRYAAALTVQWIAPHHEQITAPDGAPAALSGTKVKTRHTDGLYAWVVVGADRTVLTFERDIRWDSAAGRRGTEMWLHDSWIAAREGTGAQPSAPYALV
;
A
#
# COMPACT_ATOMS: atom_id res chain seq x y z
N MET A 1 -0.55 -14.55 -18.64
CA MET A 1 -1.41 -14.67 -17.44
C MET A 1 -0.75 -15.68 -16.52
N ALA A 2 -0.12 -15.24 -15.44
CA ALA A 2 0.39 -16.16 -14.43
C ALA A 2 -0.82 -16.78 -13.72
N ALA A 3 -0.88 -18.11 -13.66
CA ALA A 3 -1.92 -18.80 -12.90
C ALA A 3 -1.83 -18.36 -11.44
N THR A 4 -2.94 -17.88 -10.88
CA THR A 4 -3.10 -17.67 -9.45
C THR A 4 -2.77 -18.97 -8.73
N THR A 5 -1.65 -19.05 -8.01
CA THR A 5 -1.42 -20.24 -7.18
C THR A 5 -2.20 -20.05 -5.89
N THR A 6 -3.00 -21.06 -5.52
CA THR A 6 -3.70 -21.08 -4.22
C THR A 6 -2.74 -20.85 -3.04
N SER A 7 -1.46 -21.19 -3.23
CA SER A 7 -0.38 -20.94 -2.28
C SER A 7 -0.10 -19.44 -2.05
N ASP A 8 0.00 -18.62 -3.10
CA ASP A 8 0.28 -17.17 -2.97
C ASP A 8 -0.80 -16.42 -2.19
N ILE A 9 -2.07 -16.77 -2.44
CA ILE A 9 -3.20 -16.19 -1.71
C ILE A 9 -3.17 -16.60 -0.24
N ALA A 10 -2.89 -17.87 0.04
CA ALA A 10 -2.82 -18.37 1.42
C ALA A 10 -1.67 -17.71 2.21
N ARG A 11 -0.48 -17.57 1.59
CA ARG A 11 0.65 -16.84 2.18
C ARG A 11 0.29 -15.39 2.49
N THR A 12 -0.38 -14.74 1.54
CA THR A 12 -0.87 -13.36 1.71
C THR A 12 -1.85 -13.22 2.87
N GLY A 13 -2.87 -14.09 2.93
CA GLY A 13 -3.83 -14.07 4.03
C GLY A 13 -3.18 -14.29 5.41
N LEU A 14 -2.18 -15.18 5.48
CA LEU A 14 -1.41 -15.41 6.70
C LEU A 14 -0.58 -14.20 7.10
N ALA A 15 0.11 -13.56 6.15
CA ALA A 15 0.90 -12.35 6.41
C ALA A 15 0.03 -11.21 6.93
N LEU A 16 -1.13 -10.97 6.31
CA LEU A 16 -2.08 -9.94 6.77
C LEU A 16 -2.63 -10.23 8.17
N SER A 17 -3.00 -11.48 8.44
CA SER A 17 -3.48 -11.92 9.75
C SER A 17 -2.42 -11.70 10.84
N ARG A 18 -1.17 -12.11 10.58
CA ARG A 18 -0.03 -11.88 11.49
C ARG A 18 0.24 -10.40 11.74
N ALA A 19 0.06 -9.57 10.71
CA ALA A 19 0.23 -8.12 10.80
C ALA A 19 -0.95 -7.40 11.48
N GLY A 20 -2.03 -8.11 11.83
CA GLY A 20 -3.26 -7.51 12.36
C GLY A 20 -3.96 -6.59 11.35
N LEU A 21 -3.69 -6.78 10.05
CA LEU A 21 -4.28 -5.98 8.98
C LEU A 21 -5.65 -6.53 8.59
N PRO A 22 -6.64 -5.67 8.33
CA PRO A 22 -7.98 -6.11 8.01
C PRO A 22 -8.00 -6.89 6.68
N PHE A 23 -8.34 -8.18 6.77
CA PHE A 23 -8.47 -9.11 5.65
C PHE A 23 -9.71 -10.01 5.78
N HIS A 24 -10.84 -9.42 6.19
CA HIS A 24 -12.11 -10.12 6.36
C HIS A 24 -13.21 -9.45 5.52
N GLY A 25 -14.29 -10.18 5.22
CA GLY A 25 -15.51 -9.58 4.66
C GLY A 25 -15.54 -9.46 3.13
N GLY A 26 -15.53 -10.60 2.42
CA GLY A 26 -15.90 -10.65 1.00
C GLY A 26 -14.85 -10.11 0.02
N TRP A 27 -13.57 -10.17 0.38
CA TRP A 27 -12.45 -9.91 -0.53
C TRP A 27 -12.05 -11.20 -1.26
N GLU A 28 -12.07 -11.16 -2.59
CA GLU A 28 -11.66 -12.25 -3.46
C GLU A 28 -10.41 -11.85 -4.23
N ALA A 29 -9.49 -12.80 -4.45
CA ALA A 29 -8.30 -12.55 -5.24
C ALA A 29 -8.71 -12.24 -6.70
N ALA A 30 -8.35 -11.06 -7.16
CA ALA A 30 -8.59 -10.57 -8.51
C ALA A 30 -7.39 -10.81 -9.43
N GLY A 31 -6.18 -10.93 -8.87
CA GLY A 31 -4.99 -11.22 -9.64
C GLY A 31 -3.75 -11.46 -8.79
N THR A 32 -2.79 -12.18 -9.35
CA THR A 32 -1.47 -12.41 -8.78
C THR A 32 -0.43 -12.19 -9.86
N ARG A 33 0.70 -11.58 -9.49
CA ARG A 33 1.84 -11.39 -10.40
C ARG A 33 3.15 -11.60 -9.65
N ARG A 34 4.15 -12.05 -10.40
CA ARG A 34 5.55 -12.14 -9.96
C ARG A 34 6.32 -11.00 -10.59
N GLU A 35 6.98 -10.22 -9.74
CA GLU A 35 7.63 -8.97 -10.12
C GLU A 35 8.94 -8.79 -9.34
N THR A 36 9.56 -7.63 -9.47
CA THR A 36 10.72 -7.21 -8.67
C THR A 36 10.39 -5.98 -7.83
N HIS A 37 11.02 -5.87 -6.67
CA HIS A 37 11.01 -4.69 -5.81
C HIS A 37 12.46 -4.38 -5.42
N ASP A 38 13.06 -3.43 -6.13
CA ASP A 38 14.50 -3.10 -6.06
C ASP A 38 15.40 -4.34 -6.26
N GLY A 39 15.11 -5.12 -7.30
CA GLY A 39 15.83 -6.36 -7.62
C GLY A 39 15.47 -7.58 -6.77
N ARG A 40 14.67 -7.40 -5.70
CA ARG A 40 14.14 -8.52 -4.91
C ARG A 40 12.92 -9.15 -5.60
N PRO A 41 12.85 -10.49 -5.78
CA PRO A 41 11.64 -11.14 -6.27
C PRO A 41 10.47 -10.92 -5.31
N VAL A 42 9.29 -10.57 -5.87
CA VAL A 42 8.08 -10.36 -5.07
C VAL A 42 6.85 -11.00 -5.72
N THR A 43 5.91 -11.40 -4.88
CA THR A 43 4.52 -11.67 -5.26
C THR A 43 3.68 -10.44 -4.95
N VAL A 44 2.92 -9.96 -5.94
CA VAL A 44 1.89 -8.95 -5.74
C VAL A 44 0.52 -9.61 -5.89
N VAL A 45 -0.31 -9.52 -4.86
CA VAL A 45 -1.68 -10.05 -4.88
C VAL A 45 -2.67 -8.90 -4.75
N ARG A 46 -3.61 -8.83 -5.69
CA ARG A 46 -4.74 -7.89 -5.64
C ARG A 46 -6.00 -8.64 -5.25
N PHE A 47 -6.78 -8.05 -4.35
CA PHE A 47 -8.09 -8.48 -3.93
C PHE A 47 -9.13 -7.41 -4.25
N GLN A 48 -10.35 -7.85 -4.56
CA GLN A 48 -11.50 -7.00 -4.83
C GLN A 48 -12.73 -7.54 -4.10
N GLN A 49 -13.68 -6.67 -3.77
CA GLN A 49 -14.89 -7.13 -3.09
C GLN A 49 -15.80 -7.91 -4.06
N SER A 50 -16.34 -9.05 -3.65
CA SER A 50 -17.16 -9.96 -4.49
C SER A 50 -18.35 -9.28 -5.17
N ALA A 51 -18.94 -8.26 -4.52
CA ALA A 51 -20.06 -7.48 -5.06
C ALA A 51 -19.63 -6.50 -6.16
N ALA A 52 -18.33 -6.22 -6.29
CA ALA A 52 -17.75 -5.25 -7.22
C ALA A 52 -17.27 -5.91 -8.53
N ARG A 53 -17.98 -6.94 -9.04
CA ARG A 53 -17.66 -7.62 -10.32
C ARG A 53 -17.50 -6.68 -11.55
N ARG A 54 -17.87 -5.40 -11.44
CA ARG A 54 -17.68 -4.38 -12.48
C ARG A 54 -16.51 -3.41 -12.24
N ALA A 55 -15.78 -3.50 -11.12
CA ALA A 55 -14.70 -2.58 -10.77
C ALA A 55 -13.30 -3.21 -10.84
N ALA A 56 -13.03 -4.03 -11.87
CA ALA A 56 -11.66 -4.36 -12.29
C ALA A 56 -10.93 -3.15 -12.93
N ALA A 57 -11.56 -1.97 -12.93
CA ALA A 57 -10.97 -0.74 -13.42
C ALA A 57 -9.84 -0.26 -12.48
N PRO A 58 -8.72 0.22 -13.04
CA PRO A 58 -7.72 0.98 -12.30
C PRO A 58 -8.36 2.06 -11.44
N GLY A 59 -7.91 2.21 -10.20
CA GLY A 59 -8.41 3.19 -9.24
C GLY A 59 -9.68 2.79 -8.47
N GLY A 60 -10.34 1.69 -8.82
CA GLY A 60 -11.50 1.18 -8.07
C GLY A 60 -11.14 0.58 -6.70
N PRO A 61 -12.13 0.28 -5.83
CA PRO A 61 -11.88 -0.24 -4.51
C PRO A 61 -11.16 -1.59 -4.54
N HIS A 62 -10.03 -1.67 -3.85
CA HIS A 62 -9.19 -2.86 -3.87
C HIS A 62 -8.31 -2.95 -2.62
N LEU A 63 -7.76 -4.13 -2.41
CA LEU A 63 -6.68 -4.37 -1.47
C LEU A 63 -5.52 -4.97 -2.25
N SER A 64 -4.32 -4.39 -2.14
CA SER A 64 -3.12 -4.93 -2.80
C SER A 64 -2.03 -5.19 -1.76
N VAL A 65 -1.32 -6.31 -1.93
CA VAL A 65 -0.24 -6.75 -1.03
C VAL A 65 0.99 -7.09 -1.84
N VAL A 66 2.16 -6.72 -1.33
CA VAL A 66 3.47 -7.09 -1.86
C VAL A 66 4.20 -7.90 -0.79
N LEU A 67 4.57 -9.13 -1.13
CA LEU A 67 5.39 -10.03 -0.32
C LEU A 67 6.65 -10.41 -1.09
N ASP A 68 7.78 -10.55 -0.42
CA ASP A 68 8.92 -11.27 -0.98
C ASP A 68 8.79 -12.79 -0.77
N ASP A 69 9.81 -13.55 -1.19
CA ASP A 69 9.80 -15.01 -1.13
C ASP A 69 9.98 -15.55 0.30
N GLU A 70 10.45 -14.72 1.22
CA GLU A 70 10.56 -14.99 2.66
C GLU A 70 9.28 -14.61 3.44
N ASP A 71 8.18 -14.32 2.74
CA ASP A 71 6.89 -13.89 3.28
C ASP A 71 6.98 -12.57 4.09
N VAL A 72 7.99 -11.74 3.81
CA VAL A 72 8.11 -10.40 4.40
C VAL A 72 7.12 -9.46 3.70
N LEU A 73 6.29 -8.79 4.50
CA LEU A 73 5.36 -7.76 4.04
C LEU A 73 6.09 -6.49 3.64
N LEU A 74 6.17 -6.22 2.34
CA LEU A 74 6.79 -5.02 1.78
C LEU A 74 5.80 -3.90 1.51
N GLY A 75 4.55 -4.27 1.21
CA GLY A 75 3.54 -3.33 0.80
C GLY A 75 2.14 -3.84 1.12
N TYR A 76 1.30 -2.93 1.60
CA TYR A 76 -0.13 -3.13 1.80
C TYR A 76 -0.84 -1.83 1.43
N THR A 77 -1.92 -1.91 0.66
CA THR A 77 -2.88 -0.81 0.56
C THR A 77 -4.29 -1.36 0.57
N ARG A 78 -5.19 -0.68 1.27
CA ARG A 78 -6.63 -0.93 1.24
C ARG A 78 -7.33 0.35 0.81
N LEU A 79 -7.66 0.40 -0.46
CA LEU A 79 -8.35 1.52 -1.07
C LEU A 79 -9.85 1.21 -1.08
N THR A 80 -10.58 1.75 -0.12
CA THR A 80 -12.05 1.71 -0.09
C THR A 80 -12.57 3.10 0.19
N ALA A 81 -13.65 3.51 -0.49
CA ALA A 81 -14.27 4.80 -0.25
C ALA A 81 -14.62 4.95 1.24
N PRO A 82 -14.08 5.98 1.93
CA PRO A 82 -14.40 6.19 3.34
C PRO A 82 -15.83 6.72 3.50
N PRO A 83 -16.44 6.57 4.68
CA PRO A 83 -17.70 7.25 4.99
C PRO A 83 -17.56 8.78 4.80
N ALA A 84 -18.67 9.43 4.44
CA ALA A 84 -18.70 10.87 4.26
C ALA A 84 -18.26 11.60 5.55
N GLY A 85 -17.28 12.50 5.42
CA GLY A 85 -16.77 13.32 6.53
C GLY A 85 -15.71 12.66 7.41
N ALA A 86 -15.23 11.45 7.07
CA ALA A 86 -14.16 10.76 7.79
C ALA A 86 -12.87 11.61 7.95
N GLU A 87 -12.63 12.56 7.05
CA GLU A 87 -11.48 13.47 7.11
C GLU A 87 -11.43 14.31 8.40
N ARG A 88 -12.59 14.63 8.98
CA ARG A 88 -12.69 15.40 10.23
C ARG A 88 -12.20 14.62 11.44
N ASP A 89 -12.19 13.30 11.33
CA ASP A 89 -11.81 12.39 12.39
C ASP A 89 -10.39 11.85 12.17
N LEU A 90 -9.58 12.41 11.27
CA LEU A 90 -8.21 11.94 11.08
C LEU A 90 -7.38 12.11 12.36
N PRO A 91 -6.51 11.13 12.69
CA PRO A 91 -5.65 11.24 13.84
C PRO A 91 -4.65 12.39 13.66
N GLY A 92 -4.43 13.14 14.74
CA GLY A 92 -3.33 14.11 14.82
C GLY A 92 -1.96 13.42 14.78
N GLU A 93 -0.88 14.21 14.72
CA GLU A 93 0.48 13.67 14.50
C GLU A 93 0.92 12.65 15.55
N ASP A 94 0.72 12.93 16.85
CA ASP A 94 1.12 12.04 17.94
C ASP A 94 0.33 10.72 17.95
N GLU A 95 -0.96 10.79 17.66
CA GLU A 95 -1.81 9.62 17.57
C GLU A 95 -1.46 8.78 16.35
N ALA A 96 -1.29 9.41 15.18
CA ALA A 96 -0.86 8.73 13.96
C ALA A 96 0.50 8.06 14.15
N ARG A 97 1.45 8.73 14.80
CA ARG A 97 2.75 8.15 15.19
C ARG A 97 2.57 6.92 16.06
N THR A 98 1.74 7.02 17.11
CA THR A 98 1.49 5.92 18.05
C THR A 98 0.89 4.72 17.34
N VAL A 99 -0.12 4.92 16.49
CA VAL A 99 -0.74 3.84 15.71
C VAL A 99 0.26 3.22 14.74
N ALA A 100 1.01 4.04 14.00
CA ALA A 100 2.01 3.56 13.05
C ALA A 100 3.11 2.74 13.72
N PHE A 101 3.70 3.21 14.82
CA PHE A 101 4.76 2.48 15.51
C PHE A 101 4.25 1.25 16.25
N ARG A 102 3.01 1.25 16.75
CA ARG A 102 2.37 0.03 17.28
C ARG A 102 2.27 -1.04 16.19
N PHE A 103 1.79 -0.66 15.00
CA PHE A 103 1.72 -1.56 13.85
C PHE A 103 3.11 -2.07 13.43
N LEU A 104 4.07 -1.16 13.21
CA LEU A 104 5.43 -1.51 12.78
C LEU A 104 6.14 -2.43 13.77
N THR A 105 6.00 -2.15 15.08
CA THR A 105 6.61 -2.98 16.14
C THR A 105 5.99 -4.37 16.21
N ALA A 106 4.67 -4.47 16.02
CA ALA A 106 3.97 -5.76 15.98
C ALA A 106 4.35 -6.57 14.73
N LEU A 107 4.54 -5.90 13.59
CA LEU A 107 4.93 -6.53 12.33
C LEU A 107 6.38 -7.02 12.37
N ASP A 108 7.32 -6.15 12.77
CA ASP A 108 8.75 -6.43 12.78
C ASP A 108 9.46 -5.50 13.78
N PRO A 109 9.67 -5.96 15.04
CA PRO A 109 10.20 -5.10 16.09
C PRO A 109 11.65 -4.67 15.85
N ARG A 110 12.44 -5.49 15.14
CA ARG A 110 13.84 -5.15 14.81
C ARG A 110 13.88 -4.06 13.74
N TYR A 111 13.07 -4.19 12.70
CA TYR A 111 12.93 -3.16 11.68
C TYR A 111 12.42 -1.84 12.29
N ALA A 112 11.37 -1.91 13.12
CA ALA A 112 10.77 -0.74 13.75
C ALA A 112 11.76 0.04 14.62
N ALA A 113 12.63 -0.67 15.35
CA ALA A 113 13.65 -0.05 16.22
C ALA A 113 14.70 0.76 15.44
N ALA A 114 14.86 0.51 14.14
CA ALA A 114 15.81 1.20 13.28
C ALA A 114 15.15 2.30 12.41
N LEU A 115 13.89 2.65 12.67
CA LEU A 115 13.18 3.72 11.97
C LEU A 115 13.28 5.07 12.69
N THR A 116 13.56 6.12 11.93
CA THR A 116 13.48 7.51 12.37
C THR A 116 12.36 8.23 11.61
N VAL A 117 11.44 8.89 12.33
CA VAL A 117 10.38 9.72 11.74
C VAL A 117 11.04 10.88 10.98
N GLN A 118 10.63 11.08 9.73
CA GLN A 118 11.04 12.21 8.90
C GLN A 118 10.01 13.33 8.97
N TRP A 119 8.73 12.98 8.81
CA TRP A 119 7.60 13.90 8.96
C TRP A 119 6.30 13.13 9.13
N ILE A 120 5.29 13.82 9.62
CA ILE A 120 3.90 13.35 9.73
C ILE A 120 3.00 14.41 9.11
N ALA A 121 2.15 14.03 8.17
CA ALA A 121 1.31 14.99 7.45
C ALA A 121 0.04 14.33 6.89
N PRO A 122 -1.01 15.13 6.59
CA PRO A 122 -2.16 14.65 5.83
C PRO A 122 -1.74 14.03 4.49
N HIS A 123 -2.46 12.98 4.10
CA HIS A 123 -2.27 12.27 2.86
C HIS A 123 -3.62 11.99 2.22
N HIS A 124 -3.69 12.19 0.90
CA HIS A 124 -4.87 11.98 0.10
C HIS A 124 -4.49 11.15 -1.12
N GLU A 125 -5.22 10.07 -1.36
CA GLU A 125 -5.13 9.23 -2.55
C GLU A 125 -6.43 9.36 -3.35
N GLN A 126 -6.33 9.58 -4.66
CA GLN A 126 -7.52 9.66 -5.52
C GLN A 126 -7.95 8.24 -5.91
N ILE A 127 -9.20 7.92 -5.64
CA ILE A 127 -9.81 6.62 -5.96
C ILE A 127 -11.09 6.83 -6.75
N THR A 128 -11.55 5.78 -7.40
CA THR A 128 -12.86 5.71 -8.04
C THR A 128 -13.83 4.99 -7.11
N ALA A 129 -14.89 5.67 -6.71
CA ALA A 129 -15.95 5.10 -5.88
C ALA A 129 -16.72 4.00 -6.65
N PRO A 130 -17.49 3.13 -5.96
CA PRO A 130 -18.25 2.06 -6.61
C PRO A 130 -19.25 2.53 -7.68
N ASP A 131 -19.74 3.77 -7.60
CA ASP A 131 -20.63 4.41 -8.57
C ASP A 131 -19.89 5.06 -9.75
N GLY A 132 -18.56 4.99 -9.77
CA GLY A 132 -17.70 5.58 -10.80
C GLY A 132 -17.28 7.03 -10.52
N ALA A 133 -17.74 7.64 -9.42
CA ALA A 133 -17.37 9.01 -9.10
C ALA A 133 -15.94 9.10 -8.53
N PRO A 134 -15.21 10.21 -8.78
CA PRO A 134 -13.96 10.49 -8.08
C PRO A 134 -14.19 10.63 -6.57
N ALA A 135 -13.35 9.99 -5.78
CA ALA A 135 -13.34 10.10 -4.33
C ALA A 135 -11.90 10.22 -3.82
N ALA A 136 -11.73 10.83 -2.64
CA ALA A 136 -10.45 10.90 -1.96
C ALA A 136 -10.44 9.92 -0.78
N LEU A 137 -9.43 9.06 -0.71
CA LEU A 137 -9.08 8.35 0.51
C LEU A 137 -8.07 9.18 1.28
N SER A 138 -8.45 9.59 2.48
CA SER A 138 -7.67 10.50 3.31
C SER A 138 -7.13 9.79 4.56
N GLY A 139 -5.92 10.13 4.96
CA GLY A 139 -5.23 9.58 6.11
C GLY A 139 -4.13 10.51 6.62
N THR A 140 -3.51 10.14 7.74
CA THR A 140 -2.30 10.80 8.25
C THR A 140 -1.10 9.91 7.98
N LYS A 141 -0.17 10.38 7.14
CA LYS A 141 1.02 9.65 6.74
C LYS A 141 2.16 9.92 7.69
N VAL A 142 2.70 8.87 8.29
CA VAL A 142 3.93 8.85 9.06
C VAL A 142 5.03 8.36 8.14
N LYS A 143 5.88 9.28 7.64
CA LYS A 143 7.03 8.92 6.82
C LYS A 143 8.26 8.73 7.70
N THR A 144 8.96 7.63 7.47
CA THR A 144 10.13 7.23 8.23
C THR A 144 11.30 6.91 7.30
N ARG A 145 12.50 6.89 7.87
CA ARG A 145 13.71 6.45 7.21
C ARG A 145 14.39 5.41 8.09
N HIS A 146 14.76 4.29 7.50
CA HIS A 146 15.49 3.23 8.16
C HIS A 146 17.00 3.53 8.17
N THR A 147 17.76 2.91 9.08
CA THR A 147 19.21 3.13 9.23
C THR A 147 20.04 2.72 8.00
N ASP A 148 19.50 1.84 7.14
CA ASP A 148 20.09 1.50 5.83
C ASP A 148 19.86 2.59 4.76
N GLY A 149 19.13 3.65 5.09
CA GLY A 149 18.84 4.78 4.22
C GLY A 149 17.55 4.66 3.41
N LEU A 150 16.87 3.49 3.42
CA LEU A 150 15.60 3.27 2.74
C LEU A 150 14.43 3.94 3.47
N TYR A 151 13.39 4.26 2.73
CA TYR A 151 12.17 4.84 3.28
C TYR A 151 11.14 3.77 3.59
N ALA A 152 10.36 4.03 4.64
CA ALA A 152 9.12 3.32 4.93
C ALA A 152 8.05 4.33 5.37
N TRP A 153 6.78 4.01 5.17
CA TRP A 153 5.69 4.84 5.67
C TRP A 153 4.45 4.03 5.99
N VAL A 154 3.66 4.60 6.89
CA VAL A 154 2.31 4.12 7.24
C VAL A 154 1.35 5.28 7.05
N VAL A 155 0.21 5.03 6.41
CA VAL A 155 -0.93 5.95 6.34
C VAL A 155 -2.01 5.44 7.28
N VAL A 156 -2.39 6.25 8.27
CA VAL A 156 -3.39 5.91 9.27
C VAL A 156 -4.72 6.58 8.93
N GLY A 157 -5.79 5.81 8.88
CA GLY A 157 -7.14 6.30 8.58
C GLY A 157 -7.85 6.88 9.80
N ALA A 158 -9.04 7.44 9.55
CA ALA A 158 -9.92 8.01 10.57
C ALA A 158 -10.39 6.99 11.63
N ASP A 159 -10.42 5.70 11.31
CA ASP A 159 -10.75 4.62 12.24
C ASP A 159 -9.52 4.07 12.98
N ARG A 160 -8.37 4.75 12.89
CA ARG A 160 -7.07 4.33 13.45
C ARG A 160 -6.58 2.99 12.88
N THR A 161 -7.06 2.60 11.71
CA THR A 161 -6.52 1.47 10.95
C THR A 161 -5.42 1.91 10.00
N VAL A 162 -4.55 0.97 9.62
CA VAL A 162 -3.56 1.19 8.57
C VAL A 162 -4.27 1.10 7.22
N LEU A 163 -4.24 2.20 6.46
CA LEU A 163 -4.75 2.26 5.09
C LEU A 163 -3.69 1.80 4.10
N THR A 164 -2.46 2.26 4.30
CA THR A 164 -1.32 1.95 3.44
C THR A 164 -0.07 1.76 4.28
N PHE A 165 0.73 0.76 3.93
CA PHE A 165 2.07 0.54 4.46
C PHE A 165 3.00 0.21 3.30
N GLU A 166 4.16 0.84 3.25
CA GLU A 166 5.22 0.47 2.32
C GLU A 166 6.58 0.57 3.03
N ARG A 167 7.49 -0.36 2.73
CA ARG A 167 8.86 -0.39 3.29
C ARG A 167 9.90 -0.72 2.21
N ASP A 168 11.17 -0.54 2.56
CA ASP A 168 12.33 -0.80 1.69
C ASP A 168 12.28 -0.01 0.38
N ILE A 169 12.00 1.30 0.50
CA ILE A 169 11.83 2.18 -0.67
C ILE A 169 13.08 3.02 -0.88
N ARG A 170 13.75 2.77 -2.00
CA ARG A 170 14.88 3.58 -2.47
C ARG A 170 14.38 4.86 -3.13
N TRP A 171 15.07 5.95 -2.84
CA TRP A 171 14.86 7.24 -3.51
C TRP A 171 15.99 7.51 -4.51
N ASP A 172 15.62 7.81 -5.75
CA ASP A 172 16.56 8.28 -6.77
C ASP A 172 16.65 9.80 -6.68
N SER A 173 17.66 10.28 -5.95
CA SER A 173 17.85 11.72 -5.72
C SER A 173 18.24 12.47 -6.99
N ALA A 174 18.94 11.81 -7.93
CA ALA A 174 19.37 12.44 -9.17
C ALA A 174 18.19 12.69 -10.11
N ALA A 175 17.24 11.75 -10.18
CA ALA A 175 16.03 11.88 -10.97
C ALA A 175 14.83 12.47 -10.20
N GLY A 176 14.98 12.77 -8.90
CA GLY A 176 13.92 13.35 -8.08
C GLY A 176 12.66 12.48 -7.95
N ARG A 177 12.82 11.15 -8.00
CA ARG A 177 11.72 10.18 -8.05
C ARG A 177 11.95 8.99 -7.14
N ARG A 178 10.91 8.18 -6.94
CA ARG A 178 11.04 6.87 -6.30
C ARG A 178 11.86 5.94 -7.22
N GLY A 179 12.89 5.31 -6.66
CA GLY A 179 13.76 4.37 -7.36
C GLY A 179 13.30 2.91 -7.29
N THR A 180 12.30 2.62 -6.46
CA THR A 180 11.70 1.30 -6.27
C THR A 180 10.33 1.23 -6.94
N GLU A 181 10.00 0.08 -7.51
CA GLU A 181 8.72 -0.20 -8.17
C GLU A 181 7.51 0.11 -7.26
N MET A 182 6.40 0.50 -7.88
CA MET A 182 5.22 1.03 -7.18
C MET A 182 3.99 0.13 -7.38
N TRP A 183 4.10 -1.14 -6.98
CA TRP A 183 3.06 -2.15 -7.17
C TRP A 183 1.72 -1.90 -6.45
N LEU A 184 1.64 -0.88 -5.60
CA LEU A 184 0.42 -0.44 -4.95
C LEU A 184 -0.24 0.76 -5.65
N HIS A 185 0.34 1.25 -6.75
CA HIS A 185 -0.05 2.48 -7.42
C HIS A 185 -0.53 2.18 -8.85
N ASP A 186 -1.85 2.17 -9.06
CA ASP A 186 -2.46 1.76 -10.33
C ASP A 186 -2.00 2.62 -11.53
N SER A 187 -1.75 3.92 -11.33
CA SER A 187 -1.25 4.82 -12.38
C SER A 187 0.17 4.46 -12.83
N TRP A 188 1.03 4.09 -11.89
CA TRP A 188 2.39 3.62 -12.18
C TRP A 188 2.37 2.28 -12.92
N ILE A 189 1.52 1.35 -12.48
CA ILE A 189 1.35 0.04 -13.13
C ILE A 189 0.85 0.24 -14.57
N ALA A 190 -0.17 1.07 -14.77
CA ALA A 190 -0.72 1.35 -16.10
C ALA A 190 0.34 1.97 -17.03
N ALA A 191 1.15 2.91 -16.52
CA ALA A 191 2.25 3.48 -17.29
C ALA A 191 3.28 2.41 -17.70
N ARG A 192 3.68 1.54 -16.75
CA ARG A 192 4.63 0.44 -17.01
C ARG A 192 4.10 -0.52 -18.08
N GLU A 193 2.81 -0.83 -18.03
CA GLU A 193 2.14 -1.75 -18.95
C GLU A 193 1.77 -1.11 -20.29
N GLY A 194 2.06 0.19 -20.49
CA GLY A 194 1.74 0.92 -21.71
C GLY A 194 0.25 1.20 -21.90
N THR A 195 -0.55 1.09 -20.83
CA THR A 195 -2.01 1.30 -20.83
C THR A 195 -2.42 2.64 -20.21
N GLY A 196 -1.49 3.36 -19.59
CA GLY A 196 -1.69 4.68 -18.99
C GLY A 196 -0.60 5.69 -19.35
N ALA A 197 -0.83 6.95 -19.02
CA ALA A 197 0.13 8.02 -19.23
C ALA A 197 1.31 7.91 -18.25
N GLN A 198 2.51 8.33 -18.68
CA GLN A 198 3.68 8.43 -17.82
C GLN A 198 3.41 9.45 -16.70
N PRO A 199 3.43 9.04 -15.41
CA PRO A 199 3.27 9.97 -14.31
C PRO A 199 4.51 10.86 -14.16
N SER A 200 4.33 12.07 -13.64
CA SER A 200 5.45 12.94 -13.28
C SER A 200 6.20 12.41 -12.06
N ALA A 201 7.39 12.95 -11.79
CA ALA A 201 8.01 12.82 -10.48
C ALA A 201 7.00 13.23 -9.37
N PRO A 202 6.98 12.53 -8.22
CA PRO A 202 7.91 11.50 -7.80
C PRO A 202 7.59 10.06 -8.30
N TYR A 203 6.54 9.91 -9.09
CA TYR A 203 5.97 8.62 -9.52
C TYR A 203 6.44 8.15 -10.89
N ALA A 204 7.29 8.90 -11.59
CA ALA A 204 7.78 8.52 -12.91
C ALA A 204 8.39 7.09 -12.88
N LEU A 205 8.07 6.27 -13.90
CA LEU A 205 8.69 4.96 -14.11
C LEU A 205 10.20 5.05 -14.01
N VAL A 206 10.84 4.04 -13.42
CA VAL A 206 12.30 3.91 -13.30
C VAL A 206 12.98 3.64 -14.63
#